data_AF-A0A820Q4F6-F1
#
_entry.id   AF-A0A820Q4F6-F1
#
_cell.length_a   1.000
_cell.length_b   1.000
_cell.length_c   1.000
_cell.angle_alpha   90.00
_cell.angle_beta   90.00
_cell.angle_gamma   90.00
#
_symmetry.space_group_name_H-M   'P 1'
#
loop_
_entity.id
_entity.type
_entity.pdbx_description
1 polymer ?
#
loop_
_entity_poly.entity_id
_entity_poly.type
_entity_poly.pdbx_seq_one_letter_code
_entity_poly.pdbx_strand_id
1 'polypeptide(L)'
;DHLQEYHADIECGNCYEHFFSINSMEEHAEEICEYRCVQCKLPSCNELVKWRELAIHNLSNQHQIGLLQFIVQYSRQGDQRSHNVDEELRNILQN
;
A
#
# COMPACT_ATOMS: atom_id res chain seq x y z
N ASP A 1 -16.21 38.72 18.20
CA ASP A 1 -16.64 37.35 17.94
C ASP A 1 -15.63 36.60 17.07
N HIS A 2 -14.78 35.79 17.69
CA HIS A 2 -14.00 34.76 17.00
C HIS A 2 -14.24 33.46 17.75
N LEU A 3 -15.32 32.76 17.39
CA LEU A 3 -15.48 31.36 17.74
C LEU A 3 -14.44 30.59 16.93
N GLN A 4 -13.32 30.24 17.55
CA GLN A 4 -12.42 29.21 17.04
C GLN A 4 -13.22 27.90 17.07
N GLU A 5 -13.67 27.46 15.90
CA GLU A 5 -14.20 26.11 15.72
C GLU A 5 -13.06 25.14 16.02
N TYR A 6 -13.10 24.52 17.19
CA TYR A 6 -12.27 23.38 17.54
C TYR A 6 -12.74 22.21 16.69
N HIS A 7 -12.27 22.13 15.45
CA HIS A 7 -12.38 20.89 14.69
C HIS A 7 -11.45 19.90 15.39
N ALA A 8 -12.04 18.87 16.00
CA ALA A 8 -11.25 17.78 16.55
C ALA A 8 -10.47 17.17 15.39
N ASP A 9 -9.16 17.33 15.43
CA ASP A 9 -8.26 16.74 14.44
C ASP A 9 -8.18 15.24 14.74
N ILE A 10 -8.78 14.43 13.87
CA ILE A 10 -8.82 12.97 14.01
C ILE A 10 -7.73 12.39 13.12
N GLU A 11 -6.78 11.71 13.74
CA GLU A 11 -5.63 11.13 13.05
C GLU A 11 -5.87 9.65 12.71
N CYS A 12 -5.54 9.24 11.48
CA CYS A 12 -5.49 7.84 11.11
C CYS A 12 -4.29 7.15 11.78
N GLY A 13 -4.54 6.14 12.61
CA GLY A 13 -3.48 5.43 13.34
C GLY A 13 -2.48 4.63 12.48
N ASN A 14 -2.71 4.50 11.17
CA ASN A 14 -1.82 3.75 10.27
C ASN A 14 -0.91 4.67 9.43
N CYS A 15 -1.43 5.78 8.91
CA CYS A 15 -0.70 6.70 8.02
C CYS A 15 -0.49 8.09 8.61
N TYR A 16 -1.08 8.39 9.77
CA TYR A 16 -1.03 9.70 10.45
C TYR A 16 -1.64 10.85 9.63
N GLU A 17 -2.54 10.54 8.69
CA GLU A 17 -3.31 11.54 7.97
C GLU A 17 -4.43 12.10 8.86
N HIS A 18 -4.72 13.38 8.70
CA HIS A 18 -5.59 14.16 9.57
C HIS A 18 -6.95 14.41 8.92
N PHE A 19 -8.03 14.24 9.69
CA PHE A 19 -9.41 14.32 9.23
C PHE A 19 -10.24 15.22 10.15
N PHE A 20 -11.14 15.98 9.54
CA PHE A 20 -12.07 16.86 10.27
C PHE A 20 -13.41 16.18 10.60
N SER A 21 -13.60 14.92 10.20
CA SER A 21 -14.80 14.12 10.43
C SER A 21 -14.45 12.66 10.69
N ILE A 22 -15.16 12.05 11.65
CA ILE A 22 -14.95 10.63 11.99
C ILE A 22 -15.32 9.72 10.82
N ASN A 23 -16.40 10.04 10.10
CA ASN A 23 -16.84 9.24 8.96
C ASN A 23 -15.78 9.19 7.85
N SER A 24 -15.12 10.32 7.57
CA SER A 24 -14.04 10.36 6.57
C SER A 24 -12.79 9.61 7.03
N MET A 25 -12.49 9.64 8.33
CA MET A 25 -11.37 8.89 8.89
C MET A 25 -11.65 7.38 8.84
N GLU A 26 -12.87 6.95 9.16
CA GLU A 26 -13.30 5.55 9.09
C GLU A 26 -13.27 5.03 7.65
N GLU A 27 -13.88 5.75 6.71
CA GLU A 27 -13.83 5.43 5.28
C GLU A 27 -12.38 5.32 4.78
N HIS A 28 -11.54 6.28 5.18
CA HIS A 28 -10.13 6.22 4.87
C HIS A 28 -9.46 4.97 5.43
N ALA A 29 -9.64 4.67 6.72
CA ALA A 29 -8.97 3.56 7.39
C ALA A 29 -9.35 2.20 6.78
N GLU A 30 -10.59 2.04 6.33
CA GLU A 30 -11.12 0.80 5.78
C GLU A 30 -10.77 0.60 4.30
N GLU A 31 -10.89 1.64 3.47
CA GLU A 31 -10.90 1.49 2.01
C GLU A 31 -9.74 2.20 1.30
N ILE A 32 -9.19 3.27 1.88
CA ILE A 32 -8.25 4.15 1.17
C ILE A 32 -6.82 3.96 1.69
N CYS A 33 -6.64 3.91 3.01
CA CYS A 33 -5.34 3.95 3.67
C CYS A 33 -4.39 2.87 3.15
N GLU A 34 -3.32 3.26 2.47
CA GLU A 34 -2.32 2.36 1.91
C GLU A 34 -1.57 1.53 2.97
N TYR A 35 -1.59 2.02 4.21
CA TYR A 35 -0.96 1.41 5.37
C TYR A 35 -1.92 0.52 6.17
N ARG A 36 -3.20 0.43 5.80
CA ARG A 36 -4.14 -0.49 6.45
C ARG A 36 -3.70 -1.93 6.25
N CYS A 37 -3.92 -2.74 7.29
CA CYS A 37 -3.61 -4.16 7.24
C CYS A 37 -4.76 -4.91 6.57
N VAL A 38 -4.41 -5.71 5.57
CA VAL A 38 -5.34 -6.59 4.85
C VAL A 38 -4.82 -8.03 4.91
N GLN A 39 -5.75 -8.98 4.97
CA GLN A 39 -5.40 -10.39 4.90
C GLN A 39 -5.13 -10.79 3.45
N CYS A 40 -3.98 -11.42 3.21
CA CYS A 40 -3.70 -12.05 1.93
C CYS A 40 -4.82 -13.05 1.58
N LYS A 41 -5.28 -13.02 0.32
CA LYS A 41 -6.38 -13.87 -0.16
C LYS A 41 -5.89 -15.12 -0.89
N LEU A 42 -4.58 -15.34 -0.95
CA LEU A 42 -4.03 -16.57 -1.52
C LEU A 42 -4.38 -17.75 -0.61
N PRO A 43 -4.90 -18.88 -1.13
CA PRO A 43 -5.37 -20.00 -0.31
C PRO A 43 -4.33 -20.58 0.66
N SER A 44 -3.04 -20.44 0.34
CA SER A 44 -1.92 -20.94 1.14
C SER A 44 -1.26 -19.88 2.02
N CYS A 45 -1.76 -18.65 2.03
CA CYS A 45 -1.18 -17.54 2.78
C CYS A 45 -2.23 -16.91 3.70
N ASN A 46 -1.93 -16.89 5.00
CA ASN A 46 -2.78 -16.29 6.03
C ASN A 46 -2.17 -15.02 6.64
N GLU A 47 -1.17 -14.43 5.98
CA GLU A 47 -0.49 -13.25 6.51
C GLU A 47 -1.36 -11.99 6.39
N LEU A 48 -1.21 -11.13 7.41
CA LEU A 48 -1.68 -9.75 7.37
C LEU A 48 -0.55 -8.89 6.81
N VAL A 49 -0.83 -8.18 5.73
CA VAL A 49 0.12 -7.29 5.07
C VAL A 49 -0.48 -5.91 4.89
N LYS A 50 0.36 -4.89 4.73
CA LYS A 50 -0.14 -3.55 4.35
C LYS A 50 -0.71 -3.60 2.94
N TRP A 51 -1.79 -2.87 2.68
CA TRP A 51 -2.42 -2.81 1.36
C TRP A 51 -1.40 -2.51 0.25
N ARG A 52 -0.53 -1.51 0.44
CA ARG A 52 0.53 -1.15 -0.52
C ARG A 52 1.54 -2.27 -0.81
N GLU A 53 1.72 -3.20 0.13
CA GLU A 53 2.68 -4.31 0.04
C GLU A 53 2.03 -5.58 -0.51
N LEU A 54 0.69 -5.64 -0.62
CA LEU A 54 -0.06 -6.83 -1.02
C LEU A 54 0.32 -7.32 -2.43
N ALA A 55 0.54 -6.42 -3.39
CA ALA A 55 0.94 -6.80 -4.75
C ALA A 55 2.29 -7.52 -4.75
N ILE A 56 3.27 -6.96 -4.03
CA ILE A 56 4.62 -7.52 -3.91
C ILE A 56 4.58 -8.85 -3.14
N HIS A 57 3.79 -8.91 -2.07
CA HIS A 57 3.56 -10.13 -1.31
C HIS A 57 2.89 -11.23 -2.14
N ASN A 58 1.93 -10.91 -3.01
CA ASN A 58 1.32 -11.91 -3.87
C ASN A 58 2.31 -12.44 -4.91
N LEU A 59 3.14 -11.56 -5.48
CA LEU A 59 4.21 -11.96 -6.39
C LEU A 59 5.25 -12.85 -5.70
N SER A 60 5.54 -12.59 -4.41
CA SER A 60 6.49 -13.40 -3.62
C SER A 60 6.00 -14.79 -3.30
N ASN A 61 4.70 -14.91 -3.02
CA ASN A 61 4.09 -16.20 -2.72
C ASN A 61 3.83 -17.02 -3.97
N GLN A 62 3.64 -16.38 -5.13
CA GLN A 62 3.42 -17.06 -6.41
C GLN A 62 4.73 -17.47 -7.10
N HIS A 63 5.79 -16.67 -6.99
CA HIS A 63 7.09 -16.97 -7.59
C HIS A 63 8.10 -17.27 -6.48
N GLN A 64 8.67 -18.46 -6.49
CA GLN A 64 9.77 -18.86 -5.60
C GLN A 64 10.91 -17.82 -5.59
N ILE A 65 10.88 -16.90 -4.63
CA ILE A 65 11.95 -16.14 -3.92
C ILE A 65 13.04 -15.38 -4.75
N GLY A 66 13.22 -15.60 -6.05
CA GLY A 66 14.37 -15.07 -6.80
C GLY A 66 14.26 -13.62 -7.31
N LEU A 67 13.07 -13.17 -7.71
CA LEU A 67 12.90 -11.90 -8.45
C LEU A 67 12.75 -10.66 -7.55
N LEU A 68 12.40 -10.85 -6.28
CA LEU A 68 12.00 -9.75 -5.38
C LEU A 68 13.15 -8.99 -4.74
N GLN A 69 14.32 -9.62 -4.61
CA GLN A 69 15.52 -8.90 -4.21
C GLN A 69 15.89 -7.80 -5.21
N PHE A 70 15.48 -7.95 -6.47
CA PHE A 70 15.70 -6.95 -7.51
C PHE A 70 14.76 -5.75 -7.30
N ILE A 71 13.44 -5.94 -7.21
CA ILE A 71 12.47 -4.83 -7.12
C ILE A 71 12.66 -3.99 -5.85
N VAL A 72 12.92 -4.62 -4.70
CA VAL A 72 13.11 -3.91 -3.42
C VAL A 72 14.39 -3.07 -3.38
N GLN A 73 15.44 -3.45 -4.11
CA GLN A 73 16.65 -2.63 -4.23
C GLN A 73 16.40 -1.36 -5.07
N TYR A 74 15.53 -1.43 -6.08
CA TYR A 74 15.22 -0.28 -6.94
C TYR A 74 14.33 0.76 -6.27
N SER A 75 13.35 0.36 -5.44
CA SER A 75 12.51 1.33 -4.73
C SER A 75 13.26 2.16 -3.67
N ARG A 76 14.46 1.73 -3.26
CA ARG A 76 15.34 2.49 -2.35
C ARG A 76 16.27 3.47 -3.07
N GLN A 77 16.46 3.30 -4.37
CA GLN A 77 17.29 4.19 -5.19
C GLN A 77 16.38 4.97 -6.13
N GLY A 78 15.80 6.07 -5.63
CA GLY A 78 15.10 7.00 -6.49
C GLY A 78 16.08 7.61 -7.50
N ASP A 79 16.11 7.13 -8.74
CA ASP A 79 16.43 7.95 -9.93
C ASP A 79 16.28 7.20 -11.27
N GLN A 80 15.47 7.79 -12.17
CA GLN A 80 15.72 7.89 -13.62
C GLN A 80 15.75 6.66 -14.55
N ARG A 81 15.07 5.53 -14.28
CA ARG A 81 14.90 4.46 -15.31
C ARG A 81 13.48 3.90 -15.47
N SER A 82 12.47 4.73 -15.24
CA SER A 82 11.05 4.31 -15.16
C SER A 82 10.39 3.85 -16.47
N HIS A 83 11.05 3.88 -17.63
CA HIS A 83 10.37 3.64 -18.92
C HIS A 83 10.44 2.19 -19.45
N ASN A 84 11.32 1.33 -18.93
CA ASN A 84 11.48 -0.05 -19.46
C ASN A 84 10.82 -1.14 -18.59
N VAL A 85 10.41 -0.82 -17.36
CA VAL A 85 9.89 -1.83 -16.41
C VAL A 85 8.39 -2.10 -16.64
N ASP A 86 7.64 -1.12 -17.15
CA ASP A 86 6.22 -1.28 -17.48
C ASP A 86 5.99 -2.33 -18.57
N GLU A 87 6.93 -2.52 -19.48
CA GLU A 87 6.83 -3.50 -20.56
C GLU A 87 7.13 -4.92 -20.08
N GLU A 88 8.11 -5.09 -19.19
CA GLU A 88 8.41 -6.40 -18.59
C GLU A 88 7.33 -6.86 -17.60
N LEU A 89 6.81 -5.97 -16.75
CA LEU A 89 5.68 -6.29 -15.86
C LEU A 89 4.41 -6.66 -16.65
N ARG A 90 4.16 -5.98 -17.77
CA ARG A 90 3.01 -6.27 -18.64
C ARG A 90 3.14 -7.63 -19.33
N ASN A 91 4.36 -8.03 -19.73
CA ASN A 91 4.61 -9.34 -20.34
C ASN A 91 4.50 -10.50 -19.34
N ILE A 92 4.84 -10.27 -18.07
CA ILE A 92 4.69 -11.28 -17.00
C ILE A 92 3.21 -11.51 -16.64
N LEU A 93 2.38 -10.48 -16.73
CA LEU A 93 0.94 -10.57 -16.41
C LEU A 93 0.06 -11.13 -17.55
N GLN A 94 0.63 -11.43 -18.72
CA GLN A 94 -0.09 -11.96 -19.90
C GLN A 94 0.09 -13.47 -20.15
N ASN A 95 0.85 -14.18 -19.32
CA ASN A 95 0.93 -15.65 -19.30
C ASN A 95 0.35 -16.23 -18.00
#